data_AF-A0A947IHD0-F1
#
_entry.id   AF-A0A947IHD0-F1
#
_cell.length_a   1.000
_cell.length_b   1.000
_cell.length_c   1.000
_cell.angle_alpha   90.00
_cell.angle_beta   90.00
_cell.angle_gamma   90.00
#
_symmetry.space_group_name_H-M   'P 1'
#
loop_
_entity.id
_entity.type
_entity.pdbx_description
1 polymer ?
#
loop_
_entity_poly.entity_id
_entity_poly.type
_entity_poly.pdbx_seq_one_letter_code
_entity_poly.pdbx_strand_id
1 'polypeptide(L)' 'RVRFRDLSPSQIVGYLRSGEWQDKAGAYAIQGLGRALVDVVDGDFENVVGLPVHLIHGLLEEHFSHCRFL' A
#
# COMPACT_ATOMS: atom_id res chain seq x y z
N ARG A 1 -9.20 -4.00 -0.11
CA ARG A 1 -10.07 -2.80 -0.03
C ARG A 1 -9.51 -1.87 1.04
N VAL A 2 -9.51 -0.57 0.80
CA VAL A 2 -9.03 0.43 1.78
C VAL A 2 -10.17 1.39 2.08
N ARG A 3 -10.48 1.59 3.36
CA ARG A 3 -11.46 2.58 3.82
C ARG A 3 -10.73 3.72 4.51
N PHE A 4 -11.09 4.94 4.13
CA PHE A 4 -10.57 6.15 4.75
C PHE A 4 -11.43 6.52 5.95
N ARG A 5 -10.84 7.27 6.89
CA ARG A 5 -11.57 7.89 7.98
C ARG A 5 -12.44 9.02 7.45
N ASP A 6 -13.39 9.49 8.26
CA ASP A 6 -14.04 10.76 8.01
C ASP A 6 -13.04 11.90 8.24
N LEU A 7 -12.54 12.48 7.15
CA LEU A 7 -11.51 13.52 7.18
C LEU A 7 -12.14 14.90 7.08
N SER A 8 -11.77 15.77 8.01
CA SER A 8 -12.07 17.19 7.90
C SER A 8 -11.22 17.86 6.80
N PRO A 9 -11.68 18.98 6.22
CA PRO A 9 -10.90 19.73 5.23
C PRO A 9 -9.50 20.14 5.73
N SER A 10 -9.36 20.45 7.02
CA SER A 10 -8.06 20.83 7.61
C SER A 10 -7.08 19.66 7.67
N GLN A 11 -7.55 18.43 7.92
CA GLN A 11 -6.72 17.22 7.87
C GLN A 11 -6.26 16.92 6.45
N ILE A 12 -7.13 17.07 5.45
CA ILE A 12 -6.79 16.91 4.04
C ILE A 12 -5.73 17.94 3.63
N VAL A 13 -5.95 19.23 3.94
CA VAL A 13 -4.98 20.29 3.64
C VAL A 13 -3.65 20.05 4.36
N GLY A 14 -3.69 19.63 5.62
CA GLY A 14 -2.50 19.29 6.39
C GLY A 14 -1.69 18.17 5.73
N TYR A 15 -2.37 17.14 5.23
CA TYR A 15 -1.73 16.06 4.49
C TYR A 15 -1.13 16.54 3.16
N LEU A 16 -1.88 17.31 2.37
CA LEU A 16 -1.42 17.82 1.08
C LEU A 16 -0.16 18.69 1.20
N ARG A 17 -0.04 19.45 2.29
CA ARG A 17 1.15 20.26 2.61
C ARG A 17 2.43 19.43 2.83
N SER A 18 2.30 18.14 3.15
CA SER A 18 3.46 17.26 3.31
C SER A 18 4.13 16.90 1.98
N GLY A 19 3.42 16.99 0.85
CA GLY A 19 3.90 16.56 -0.46
C GLY A 19 3.98 15.04 -0.66
N GLU A 20 3.77 14.22 0.37
CA GLU A 20 3.91 12.76 0.31
C GLU A 20 2.96 12.08 -0.70
N TRP A 21 1.84 12.74 -1.00
CA TRP A 21 0.85 12.29 -1.97
C TRP A 21 1.35 12.35 -3.43
N GLN A 22 2.43 13.09 -3.69
CA GLN A 22 2.98 13.24 -5.04
C GLN A 22 3.44 11.89 -5.58
N ASP A 23 3.13 11.64 -6.85
CA ASP A 23 3.43 10.39 -7.57
C ASP A 23 2.81 9.12 -6.94
N LYS A 24 1.79 9.28 -6.07
CA LYS A 24 1.03 8.17 -5.49
C LYS A 24 -0.34 8.04 -6.13
N ALA A 25 -0.68 6.83 -6.56
CA ALA A 25 -2.03 6.53 -7.01
C ALA A 25 -3.03 6.77 -5.86
N GLY A 26 -4.09 7.53 -6.14
CA GLY A 26 -5.07 7.92 -5.12
C GLY A 26 -4.61 9.02 -4.17
N ALA A 27 -3.47 9.67 -4.43
CA ALA A 27 -2.95 10.81 -3.69
C ALA A 27 -2.78 10.54 -2.18
N TYR A 28 -2.33 9.33 -1.81
CA TYR A 28 -1.93 8.99 -0.45
C TYR A 28 -0.84 7.91 -0.44
N ALA A 29 -0.01 7.91 0.60
CA ALA A 29 0.92 6.84 0.89
C ALA A 29 0.51 6.10 2.18
N ILE A 30 0.23 4.80 2.08
CA ILE A 30 -0.08 3.96 3.25
C ILE A 30 1.15 3.80 4.18
N GLN A 31 2.35 3.99 3.62
CA GLN A 31 3.61 4.07 4.34
C GLN A 31 3.96 5.54 4.54
N GLY A 32 3.80 6.03 5.77
CA GLY A 32 4.12 7.40 6.17
C GLY A 32 2.92 8.16 6.75
N LEU A 33 2.82 9.46 6.47
CA LEU A 33 1.78 10.32 7.05
C LEU A 33 0.37 9.93 6.57
N GLY A 34 0.26 9.43 5.33
CA GLY A 34 -1.00 8.98 4.74
C GLY A 34 -1.64 7.80 5.48
N ARG A 35 -0.89 7.07 6.31
CA ARG A 35 -1.45 6.04 7.20
C ARG A 35 -2.50 6.59 8.15
N ALA A 36 -2.35 7.83 8.61
CA ALA A 36 -3.30 8.47 9.53
C ALA A 36 -4.68 8.71 8.88
N LEU A 37 -4.76 8.69 7.55
CA LEU A 37 -5.98 8.90 6.77
C LEU A 37 -6.85 7.64 6.65
N VAL A 38 -6.26 6.47 6.88
CA VAL A 38 -6.88 5.16 6.66
C VAL A 38 -7.52 4.64 7.95
N ASP A 39 -8.76 4.18 7.85
CA ASP A 39 -9.51 3.55 8.93
C ASP A 39 -9.23 2.04 8.97
N VAL A 40 -9.47 1.37 7.83
CA VAL A 40 -9.34 -0.08 7.72
C VAL A 40 -8.76 -0.48 6.38
N VAL A 41 -7.85 -1.45 6.40
CA VAL A 41 -7.43 -2.22 5.23
C VAL A 41 -8.02 -3.62 5.37
N ASP A 42 -8.80 -4.03 4.37
CA ASP A 42 -9.41 -5.36 4.29
C ASP A 42 -8.83 -6.10 3.08
N GLY A 43 -7.97 -7.09 3.34
CA GLY A 43 -7.17 -7.80 2.35
C GLY A 43 -5.67 -7.66 2.62
N ASP A 44 -4.87 -7.93 1.59
CA ASP A 44 -3.42 -7.93 1.70
C ASP A 44 -2.85 -6.50 1.74
N PHE A 45 -2.11 -6.19 2.80
CA PHE A 45 -1.47 -4.90 3.02
C PHE A 45 -0.32 -4.66 2.04
N GLU A 46 0.45 -5.68 1.68
CA GLU A 46 1.59 -5.53 0.79
C GLU A 46 1.15 -5.21 -0.64
N ASN A 47 -0.01 -5.74 -1.04
CA ASN A 47 -0.75 -5.29 -2.23
C ASN A 47 -1.06 -3.79 -2.20
N VAL A 48 -1.42 -3.21 -1.04
CA VAL A 48 -1.68 -1.76 -0.90
C VAL A 48 -0.38 -0.97 -0.93
N VAL A 49 0.72 -1.52 -0.41
CA VAL A 49 2.06 -0.93 -0.56
C VAL A 49 2.50 -0.91 -2.02
N GLY A 50 2.11 -1.92 -2.80
CA GLY A 50 2.31 -1.98 -4.26
C GLY A 50 2.90 -3.30 -4.77
N LEU A 51 3.17 -4.28 -3.89
CA LEU A 51 3.71 -5.58 -4.29
C LEU A 51 3.25 -6.69 -3.33
N PRO A 52 2.47 -7.70 -3.77
CA PRO A 52 2.06 -8.80 -2.90
C PRO A 52 3.17 -9.84 -2.73
N VAL A 53 4.05 -9.65 -1.73
CA VAL A 53 5.25 -10.49 -1.58
C VAL A 53 4.86 -11.94 -1.33
N HIS A 54 3.85 -12.20 -0.49
CA HIS A 54 3.42 -13.56 -0.21
C HIS A 54 2.91 -14.32 -1.44
N LEU A 55 2.09 -13.66 -2.28
CA LEU A 55 1.60 -14.26 -3.52
C LEU A 55 2.74 -14.51 -4.50
N ILE A 56 3.63 -13.52 -4.67
CA ILE A 56 4.77 -13.63 -5.58
C ILE A 56 5.71 -14.74 -5.11
N HIS A 57 5.95 -14.87 -3.81
CA HIS A 57 6.75 -15.96 -3.26
C HIS A 57 6.17 -17.32 -3.62
N GLY A 58 4.87 -17.53 -3.40
CA GLY A 58 4.21 -18.78 -3.77
C GLY A 58 4.28 -19.08 -5.26
N LEU A 59 4.08 -18.08 -6.12
CA LEU A 59 4.22 -18.21 -7.57
C LEU A 59 5.67 -18.53 -7.98
N LEU A 60 6.66 -17.93 -7.31
CA LEU A 60 8.06 -18.22 -7.55
C LEU A 60 8.40 -19.67 -7.17
N GLU A 61 7.94 -20.14 -6.01
CA GLU A 61 8.11 -21.53 -5.61
C GLU A 61 7.44 -22.49 -6.60
N GLU A 62 6.21 -22.21 -7.01
CA GLU A 62 5.47 -23.05 -7.96
C GLU A 62 6.19 -23.15 -9.31
N HIS A 63 6.53 -22.02 -9.92
CA HIS A 63 7.04 -21.97 -11.29
C HIS A 63 8.55 -22.17 -11.43
N PHE A 64 9.33 -21.92 -10.38
CA PHE A 64 10.79 -22.06 -10.39
C PHE A 64 11.31 -23.17 -9.47
N SER A 65 10.43 -24.00 -8.90
CA SER A 65 10.75 -25.23 -8.13
C SER A 65 11.74 -26.18 -8.82
N HIS A 66 11.87 -26.10 -10.16
CA HIS A 66 12.77 -26.94 -10.96
C HIS A 66 14.11 -26.27 -11.31
N CYS A 67 14.28 -24.98 -11.03
CA CYS A 67 15.58 -24.32 -11.14
C CYS A 67 16.40 -24.60 -9.88
N ARG A 68 16.88 -25.84 -9.78
CA ARG A 68 18.03 -26.16 -8.94
C ARG A 68 19.20 -25.38 -9.55
N PHE A 69 19.68 -24.33 -8.86
CA PHE A 69 20.99 -23.75 -9.16
C PHE A 69 22.04 -24.84 -8.89
N LEU A 70 22.38 -25.61 -9.94
CA LEU A 70 23.59 -26.41 -10.06
C LEU A 70 24.30 -25.97 -11.34
#